data_AF-A0A9E1VES5-F1
#
_entry.id   AF-A0A9E1VES5-F1
#
_cell.length_a   1.000
_cell.length_b   1.000
_cell.length_c   1.000
_cell.angle_alpha   90.00
_cell.angle_beta   90.00
_cell.angle_gamma   90.00
#
_symmetry.space_group_name_H-M   'P 1'
#
loop_
_entity.id
_entity.type
_entity.pdbx_description
1 polymer ?
#
loop_
_entity_poly.entity_id
_entity_poly.type
_entity_poly.pdbx_seq_one_letter_code
_entity_poly.pdbx_strand_id
1 'polypeptide(L)'
;LNPKPGDSGGESARTVAHVVSDFILTVNNDELQVVLNQRNAPDLRISPSYKDMMHTYASGAKTSKSQKEALTFVKQKIDAAKWFVDAIKQRQLTLMKTINTIVNHQEDYFLSGDETDLKPMILKDIAEKIEMDISTVSRVANSKYVQTPYGTFLLKTFFSESLTTDSGEDVSSREVKSILKDAIEEEDKSKPLTDEKLGIILNSKGYHIARRTVAKYREQMGLSVARLRKEL
;
A
#
# COMPACT_ATOMS: atom_id res chain seq x y z
N LEU A 1 -27.80 15.80 40.76
CA LEU A 1 -27.82 15.33 39.35
C LEU A 1 -26.37 15.08 38.92
N ASN A 2 -26.07 13.88 38.43
CA ASN A 2 -24.74 13.52 37.93
C ASN A 2 -24.56 14.09 36.51
N PRO A 3 -23.53 14.91 36.22
CA PRO A 3 -23.34 15.52 34.91
C PRO A 3 -22.92 14.52 33.81
N LYS A 4 -22.58 13.27 34.16
CA LYS A 4 -22.22 12.20 33.19
C LYS A 4 -22.84 10.85 33.58
N PRO A 5 -24.16 10.67 33.40
CA PRO A 5 -24.85 9.43 33.77
C PRO A 5 -24.54 8.22 32.86
N GLY A 6 -23.76 8.40 31.79
CA GLY A 6 -23.40 7.33 30.82
C GLY A 6 -21.99 6.74 30.98
N ASP A 7 -21.23 7.13 32.00
CA ASP A 7 -19.86 6.64 32.23
C ASP A 7 -19.82 5.28 32.98
N SER A 8 -20.99 4.68 33.21
CA SER A 8 -21.14 3.35 33.82
C SER A 8 -21.33 2.24 32.78
N GLY A 9 -20.65 2.36 31.63
CA GLY A 9 -20.41 1.24 30.71
C GLY A 9 -18.99 0.76 30.99
N GLY A 10 -18.86 -0.42 31.61
CA GLY A 10 -17.60 -0.93 32.13
C GLY A 10 -16.42 -0.74 31.16
N GLU A 11 -15.26 -0.48 31.75
CA GLU A 11 -13.94 -0.43 31.11
C GLU A 11 -13.65 -1.74 30.35
N SER A 12 -14.33 -1.97 29.22
CA SER A 12 -13.62 -2.40 28.05
C SER A 12 -12.84 -1.16 27.63
N ALA A 13 -11.69 -0.95 28.24
CA ALA A 13 -10.62 -0.18 27.64
C ALA A 13 -10.40 -0.83 26.27
N ARG A 14 -11.17 -0.43 25.25
CA ARG A 14 -10.86 -0.75 23.88
C ARG A 14 -9.47 -0.18 23.74
N THR A 15 -8.49 -1.06 23.73
CA THR A 15 -7.09 -0.68 23.54
C THR A 15 -7.10 0.17 22.29
N VAL A 16 -6.98 1.50 22.46
CA VAL A 16 -6.91 2.41 21.33
C VAL A 16 -5.56 2.10 20.72
N ALA A 17 -5.57 1.17 19.76
CA ALA A 17 -4.38 0.73 19.07
C ALA A 17 -3.94 1.90 18.19
N HIS A 18 -3.06 2.73 18.72
CA HIS A 18 -2.43 3.79 17.95
C HIS A 18 -1.57 3.15 16.86
N VAL A 19 -2.02 3.24 15.62
CA VAL A 19 -1.22 2.86 14.46
C VAL A 19 -0.12 3.90 14.29
N VAL A 20 1.13 3.46 14.46
CA VAL A 20 2.30 4.29 14.13
C VAL A 20 2.47 4.28 12.61
N SER A 21 2.42 5.44 11.98
CA SER A 21 2.61 5.60 10.55
C SER A 21 4.07 5.36 10.15
N ASP A 22 4.28 4.70 9.00
CA ASP A 22 5.61 4.50 8.41
C ASP A 22 6.04 5.70 7.56
N PHE A 23 5.07 6.40 6.99
CA PHE A 23 5.29 7.59 6.16
C PHE A 23 4.51 8.77 6.73
N ILE A 24 5.08 9.96 6.57
CA ILE A 24 4.41 11.22 6.86
C ILE A 24 4.38 12.01 5.56
N LEU A 25 3.17 12.35 5.11
CA LEU A 25 2.92 13.21 3.97
C LEU A 25 2.52 14.60 4.47
N THR A 26 3.19 15.62 3.96
CA THR A 26 2.92 17.03 4.22
C THR A 26 2.67 17.76 2.91
N VAL A 27 1.71 18.69 2.92
CA VAL A 27 1.41 19.59 1.81
C VAL A 27 2.01 20.95 2.14
N ASN A 28 2.99 21.40 1.35
CA ASN A 28 3.62 22.72 1.51
C ASN A 28 3.54 23.48 0.18
N ASN A 29 2.86 24.62 0.13
CA ASN A 29 2.70 25.41 -1.11
C ASN A 29 2.23 24.59 -2.32
N ASP A 30 1.20 23.75 -2.12
CA ASP A 30 0.69 22.80 -3.11
C ASP A 30 1.68 21.73 -3.59
N GLU A 31 2.84 21.58 -2.93
CA GLU A 31 3.78 20.49 -3.16
C GLU A 31 3.61 19.38 -2.11
N LEU A 32 3.48 18.15 -2.58
CA LEU A 32 3.42 16.95 -1.76
C LEU A 32 4.83 16.48 -1.41
N GLN A 33 5.13 16.43 -0.11
CA GLN A 33 6.40 15.91 0.39
C GLN A 33 6.15 14.72 1.31
N VAL A 34 6.83 13.61 1.01
CA VAL A 34 6.77 12.38 1.81
C VAL A 34 8.10 12.14 2.50
N VAL A 35 8.04 11.87 3.79
CA VAL A 35 9.20 11.44 4.58
C VAL A 35 8.94 10.10 5.26
N LEU A 36 9.98 9.29 5.37
CA LEU A 36 9.93 8.05 6.16
C LEU A 36 9.97 8.42 7.65
N ASN A 37 9.04 7.88 8.43
CA ASN A 37 9.01 8.05 9.87
C ASN A 37 10.11 7.17 10.52
N GLN A 38 11.33 7.71 10.61
CA GLN A 38 12.50 6.98 11.10
C GLN A 38 12.60 6.89 12.63
N ARG A 39 11.50 7.05 13.38
CA ARG A 39 11.50 7.13 14.85
C ARG A 39 12.30 6.03 15.56
N ASN A 40 12.51 4.86 14.95
CA ASN A 40 13.21 3.72 15.55
C ASN A 40 14.39 3.16 14.72
N ALA A 41 14.86 3.85 13.68
CA ALA A 41 15.94 3.33 12.82
C ALA A 41 17.27 4.07 13.08
N PRO A 42 18.21 3.51 13.85
CA PRO A 42 19.53 4.12 14.05
C PRO A 42 20.34 4.08 12.74
N ASP A 43 21.24 5.06 12.58
CA ASP A 43 22.21 5.06 11.47
C ASP A 43 23.18 3.88 11.65
N LEU A 44 23.10 2.91 10.75
CA LEU A 44 23.90 1.68 10.82
C LEU A 44 25.28 1.91 10.23
N ARG A 45 26.31 1.77 11.08
CA ARG A 45 27.72 1.92 10.68
C ARG A 45 28.52 0.68 11.08
N ILE A 46 29.54 0.38 10.29
CA ILE A 46 30.49 -0.68 10.61
C ILE A 46 31.39 -0.15 11.73
N SER A 47 31.57 -0.94 12.80
CA SER A 47 32.40 -0.57 13.93
C SER A 47 33.87 -0.34 13.48
N PRO A 48 34.48 0.80 13.85
CA PRO A 48 35.87 1.12 13.50
C PRO A 48 36.88 0.07 13.95
N SER A 49 36.65 -0.58 15.10
CA SER A 49 37.55 -1.59 15.66
C SER A 49 37.78 -2.79 14.72
N TYR A 50 36.76 -3.21 13.96
CA TYR A 50 36.91 -4.28 12.97
C TYR A 50 37.69 -3.81 11.73
N LYS A 51 37.59 -2.53 11.37
CA LYS A 51 38.37 -1.92 10.29
C LYS A 51 39.85 -1.84 10.68
N ASP A 52 40.14 -1.43 11.91
CA ASP A 52 41.50 -1.33 12.46
C ASP A 52 42.15 -2.70 12.60
N MET A 53 41.38 -3.72 13.02
CA MET A 53 41.83 -5.10 13.06
C MET A 53 42.24 -5.59 11.66
N MET A 54 41.48 -5.26 10.63
CA MET A 54 41.82 -5.61 9.23
C MET A 54 43.11 -4.91 8.76
N HIS A 55 43.31 -3.64 9.10
CA HIS A 55 44.53 -2.90 8.78
C HIS A 55 45.76 -3.45 9.51
N THR A 56 45.61 -3.83 10.78
CA THR A 56 46.69 -4.39 11.62
C THR A 56 47.17 -5.74 11.08
N TYR A 57 46.25 -6.62 10.66
CA TYR A 57 46.63 -7.93 10.09
C TYR A 57 47.12 -7.85 8.64
N ALA A 58 46.78 -6.79 7.89
CA ALA A 58 47.24 -6.57 6.53
C ALA A 58 48.65 -5.94 6.43
N SER A 59 49.12 -5.26 7.49
CA SER A 59 50.32 -4.42 7.45
C SER A 59 51.63 -5.08 7.91
N GLY A 60 51.62 -6.33 8.40
CA GLY A 60 52.89 -7.04 8.55
C GLY A 60 52.92 -8.32 9.39
N ALA A 61 53.85 -9.18 8.97
CA ALA A 61 54.51 -10.28 9.68
C ALA A 61 53.76 -11.63 9.80
N LYS A 62 54.32 -12.63 9.08
CA LYS A 62 54.22 -14.10 9.30
C LYS A 62 52.94 -14.56 10.01
N THR A 63 51.84 -14.55 9.28
CA THR A 63 50.54 -15.05 9.78
C THR A 63 50.61 -16.55 10.05
N SER A 64 50.47 -16.95 11.31
CA SER A 64 50.17 -18.34 11.68
C SER A 64 48.86 -18.78 11.02
N LYS A 65 48.63 -20.11 10.90
CA LYS A 65 47.37 -20.65 10.37
C LYS A 65 46.15 -20.05 11.09
N SER A 66 46.25 -19.95 12.43
CA SER A 66 45.25 -19.32 13.30
C SER A 66 44.99 -17.84 12.97
N GLN A 67 46.03 -17.05 12.68
CA GLN A 67 45.86 -15.63 12.31
C GLN A 67 45.21 -15.46 10.93
N LYS A 68 45.49 -16.35 9.97
CA LYS A 68 44.80 -16.35 8.66
C LYS A 68 43.32 -16.69 8.80
N GLU A 69 42.99 -17.67 9.64
CA GLU A 69 41.61 -18.07 9.93
C GLU A 69 40.84 -16.92 10.61
N ALA A 70 41.45 -16.26 11.60
CA ALA A 70 40.88 -15.08 12.26
C ALA A 70 40.63 -13.92 11.29
N LEU A 71 41.59 -13.61 10.40
CA LEU A 71 41.42 -12.57 9.38
C LEU A 71 40.28 -12.90 8.41
N THR A 72 40.18 -14.16 7.99
CA THR A 72 39.11 -14.63 7.09
C THR A 72 37.75 -14.50 7.77
N PHE A 73 37.64 -14.89 9.05
CA PHE A 73 36.43 -14.73 9.84
C PHE A 73 36.01 -13.26 9.98
N VAL A 74 36.96 -12.38 10.33
CA VAL A 74 36.70 -10.93 10.46
C VAL A 74 36.25 -10.33 9.13
N LYS A 75 36.90 -10.69 8.03
CA LYS A 75 36.49 -10.25 6.69
C LYS A 75 35.06 -10.66 6.36
N GLN A 76 34.70 -11.93 6.61
CA GLN A 76 33.33 -12.41 6.40
C GLN A 76 32.30 -11.64 7.23
N LYS A 77 32.61 -11.29 8.48
CA LYS A 77 31.72 -10.47 9.33
C LYS A 77 31.57 -9.05 8.81
N ILE A 78 32.64 -8.43 8.33
CA ILE A 78 32.59 -7.10 7.71
C ILE A 78 31.75 -7.14 6.43
N ASP A 79 31.94 -8.13 5.57
CA ASP A 79 31.21 -8.25 4.31
C ASP A 79 29.71 -8.50 4.57
N ALA A 80 29.37 -9.35 5.55
CA ALA A 80 27.99 -9.53 5.99
C ALA A 80 27.37 -8.24 6.56
N ALA A 81 28.13 -7.46 7.33
CA ALA A 81 27.67 -6.18 7.87
C ALA A 81 27.45 -5.14 6.76
N LYS A 82 28.35 -5.05 5.77
CA LYS A 82 28.20 -4.20 4.58
C LYS A 82 26.93 -4.56 3.81
N TRP A 83 26.78 -5.84 3.49
CA TRP A 83 25.60 -6.34 2.80
C TRP A 83 24.32 -6.01 3.55
N PHE A 84 24.31 -6.15 4.88
CA PHE A 84 23.14 -5.82 5.70
C PHE A 84 22.81 -4.32 5.63
N VAL A 85 23.81 -3.44 5.77
CA VAL A 85 23.62 -1.98 5.64
C VAL A 85 23.06 -1.63 4.27
N ASP A 86 23.62 -2.20 3.21
CA ASP A 86 23.17 -1.96 1.84
C ASP A 86 21.74 -2.49 1.62
N ALA A 87 21.39 -3.65 2.17
CA ALA A 87 20.05 -4.19 2.12
C ALA A 87 19.02 -3.28 2.83
N ILE A 88 19.39 -2.66 3.95
CA ILE A 88 18.53 -1.68 4.64
C ILE A 88 18.33 -0.43 3.79
N LYS A 89 19.40 0.09 3.16
CA LYS A 89 19.30 1.23 2.25
C LYS A 89 18.42 0.92 1.03
N GLN A 90 18.59 -0.26 0.43
CA GLN A 90 17.74 -0.72 -0.67
C GLN A 90 16.27 -0.82 -0.25
N ARG A 91 16.00 -1.36 0.95
CA ARG A 91 14.64 -1.38 1.49
C ARG A 91 14.05 0.02 1.65
N GLN A 92 14.81 0.98 2.19
CA GLN A 92 14.35 2.37 2.32
C GLN A 92 14.09 2.99 0.95
N LEU A 93 14.96 2.76 -0.01
CA LEU A 93 14.79 3.23 -1.39
C LEU A 93 13.50 2.67 -2.01
N THR A 94 13.26 1.36 -1.87
CA THR A 94 12.03 0.71 -2.33
C THR A 94 10.79 1.34 -1.69
N LEU A 95 10.79 1.52 -0.37
CA LEU A 95 9.68 2.15 0.35
C LEU A 95 9.40 3.56 -0.17
N MET A 96 10.43 4.38 -0.31
CA MET A 96 10.31 5.76 -0.80
C MET A 96 9.85 5.82 -2.26
N LYS A 97 10.40 4.96 -3.13
CA LYS A 97 9.94 4.85 -4.52
C LYS A 97 8.46 4.49 -4.58
N THR A 98 8.05 3.44 -3.86
CA THR A 98 6.64 3.00 -3.86
C THR A 98 5.70 4.09 -3.39
N ILE A 99 5.96 4.74 -2.24
CA ILE A 99 5.05 5.76 -1.72
C ILE A 99 5.02 7.00 -2.59
N ASN A 100 6.17 7.47 -3.10
CA ASN A 100 6.19 8.64 -3.98
C ASN A 100 5.43 8.38 -5.27
N THR A 101 5.55 7.18 -5.86
CA THR A 101 4.76 6.83 -7.05
C THR A 101 3.27 6.77 -6.76
N ILE A 102 2.85 6.25 -5.59
CA ILE A 102 1.45 6.28 -5.15
C ILE A 102 0.95 7.72 -4.99
N VAL A 103 1.72 8.55 -4.30
CA VAL A 103 1.37 9.94 -3.99
C VAL A 103 1.27 10.77 -5.27
N ASN A 104 2.23 10.63 -6.19
CA ASN A 104 2.19 11.31 -7.48
C ASN A 104 1.02 10.83 -8.34
N HIS A 105 0.65 9.54 -8.28
CA HIS A 105 -0.51 9.04 -9.03
C HIS A 105 -1.83 9.58 -8.45
N GLN A 106 -1.89 9.80 -7.14
CA GLN A 106 -3.06 10.27 -6.40
C GLN A 106 -2.92 11.73 -5.95
N GLU A 107 -2.20 12.54 -6.73
CA GLU A 107 -1.82 13.91 -6.35
C GLU A 107 -3.04 14.76 -5.96
N ASP A 108 -4.07 14.77 -6.81
CA ASP A 108 -5.31 15.52 -6.59
C ASP A 108 -5.96 15.15 -5.25
N TYR A 109 -6.08 13.84 -4.96
CA TYR A 109 -6.61 13.35 -3.68
C TYR A 109 -5.76 13.78 -2.48
N PHE A 110 -4.42 13.72 -2.57
CA PHE A 110 -3.57 14.09 -1.45
C PHE A 110 -3.49 15.61 -1.23
N LEU A 111 -3.83 16.41 -2.25
CA LEU A 111 -3.97 17.87 -2.13
C LEU A 111 -5.36 18.25 -1.59
N SER A 112 -6.45 17.67 -2.10
CA SER A 112 -7.82 18.05 -1.73
C SER A 112 -8.36 17.35 -0.49
N GLY A 113 -7.96 16.09 -0.28
CA GLY A 113 -8.54 15.18 0.71
C GLY A 113 -9.90 14.59 0.31
N ASP A 114 -10.44 14.94 -0.86
CA ASP A 114 -11.74 14.47 -1.34
C ASP A 114 -11.62 13.07 -1.95
N GLU A 115 -12.32 12.09 -1.39
CA GLU A 115 -12.30 10.71 -1.89
C GLU A 115 -12.77 10.59 -3.35
N THR A 116 -13.50 11.57 -3.89
CA THR A 116 -13.91 11.60 -5.29
C THR A 116 -12.73 11.79 -6.26
N ASP A 117 -11.65 12.44 -5.80
CA ASP A 117 -10.42 12.67 -6.58
C ASP A 117 -9.48 11.46 -6.63
N LEU A 118 -9.82 10.37 -5.92
CA LEU A 118 -9.06 9.12 -5.99
C LEU A 118 -9.14 8.50 -7.38
N LYS A 119 -7.98 8.42 -8.02
CA LYS A 119 -7.81 7.78 -9.32
C LYS A 119 -7.75 6.26 -9.15
N PRO A 120 -8.35 5.48 -10.07
CA PRO A 120 -8.06 4.07 -10.19
C PRO A 120 -6.55 3.79 -10.18
N MET A 121 -6.13 2.82 -9.37
CA MET A 121 -4.72 2.44 -9.23
C MET A 121 -4.62 0.95 -8.91
N ILE A 122 -3.82 0.23 -9.69
CA ILE A 122 -3.56 -1.19 -9.49
C ILE A 122 -2.08 -1.42 -9.13
N LEU A 123 -1.78 -2.58 -8.54
CA LEU A 123 -0.43 -2.89 -8.07
C LEU A 123 0.57 -3.01 -9.24
N LYS A 124 0.10 -3.50 -10.40
CA LYS A 124 0.92 -3.69 -11.60
C LYS A 124 1.50 -2.37 -12.11
N ASP A 125 0.69 -1.33 -12.28
CA ASP A 125 1.14 -0.02 -12.78
C ASP A 125 2.23 0.59 -11.89
N ILE A 126 2.07 0.48 -10.57
CA ILE A 126 3.07 0.99 -9.63
C ILE A 126 4.35 0.15 -9.72
N ALA A 127 4.22 -1.17 -9.79
CA ALA A 127 5.35 -2.09 -9.93
C ALA A 127 6.15 -1.84 -11.22
N GLU A 128 5.48 -1.62 -12.35
CA GLU A 128 6.10 -1.26 -13.63
C GLU A 128 6.81 0.10 -13.56
N LYS A 129 6.16 1.13 -13.00
CA LYS A 129 6.75 2.47 -12.85
C LYS A 129 8.03 2.49 -12.01
N ILE A 130 8.16 1.61 -11.02
CA ILE A 130 9.34 1.56 -10.14
C ILE A 130 10.29 0.41 -10.48
N GLU A 131 10.03 -0.34 -11.56
CA GLU A 131 10.80 -1.49 -12.03
C GLU A 131 10.97 -2.57 -10.94
N MET A 132 9.88 -2.95 -10.28
CA MET A 132 9.87 -3.96 -9.23
C MET A 132 8.81 -5.03 -9.47
N ASP A 133 8.97 -6.16 -8.79
CA ASP A 133 7.96 -7.23 -8.82
C ASP A 133 6.67 -6.81 -8.08
N ILE A 134 5.52 -7.20 -8.62
CA ILE A 134 4.19 -6.91 -8.06
C ILE A 134 4.08 -7.40 -6.61
N SER A 135 4.67 -8.55 -6.27
CA SER A 135 4.65 -9.07 -4.90
C SER A 135 5.42 -8.17 -3.92
N THR A 136 6.44 -7.44 -4.40
CA THR A 136 7.19 -6.50 -3.57
C THR A 136 6.34 -5.28 -3.24
N VAL A 137 5.70 -4.66 -4.24
CA VAL A 137 4.77 -3.55 -4.03
C VAL A 137 3.59 -3.97 -3.17
N SER A 138 3.04 -5.16 -3.42
CA SER A 138 1.95 -5.74 -2.62
C SER A 138 2.32 -5.86 -1.14
N ARG A 139 3.51 -6.36 -0.81
CA ARG A 139 3.98 -6.46 0.58
C ARG A 139 4.08 -5.09 1.26
N VAL A 140 4.57 -4.08 0.55
CA VAL A 140 4.64 -2.70 1.05
C VAL A 140 3.22 -2.17 1.28
N ALA A 141 2.35 -2.25 0.27
CA ALA A 141 1.00 -1.71 0.33
C ALA A 141 0.15 -2.32 1.47
N ASN A 142 0.25 -3.63 1.69
CA ASN A 142 -0.55 -4.33 2.69
C ASN A 142 -0.08 -4.15 4.14
N SER A 143 1.10 -3.57 4.37
CA SER A 143 1.70 -3.54 5.73
C SER A 143 2.22 -2.18 6.17
N LYS A 144 2.06 -1.14 5.34
CA LYS A 144 2.60 0.19 5.60
C LYS A 144 1.50 1.23 5.61
N TYR A 145 1.64 2.18 6.52
CA TYR A 145 0.68 3.26 6.72
C TYR A 145 1.30 4.61 6.39
N VAL A 146 0.52 5.47 5.78
CA VAL A 146 0.86 6.88 5.57
C VAL A 146 -0.04 7.75 6.43
N GLN A 147 0.57 8.67 7.17
CA GLN A 147 -0.12 9.76 7.81
C GLN A 147 -0.19 10.94 6.84
N THR A 148 -1.39 11.43 6.60
CA THR A 148 -1.70 12.60 5.76
C THR A 148 -2.34 13.69 6.63
N PRO A 149 -2.57 14.90 6.10
CA PRO A 149 -3.37 15.92 6.78
C PRO A 149 -4.79 15.47 7.13
N TYR A 150 -5.31 14.46 6.43
CA TYR A 150 -6.69 13.97 6.52
C TYR A 150 -6.85 12.71 7.37
N GLY A 151 -5.74 12.12 7.83
CA GLY A 151 -5.75 10.91 8.66
C GLY A 151 -4.61 9.96 8.37
N THR A 152 -4.62 8.80 9.04
CA THR A 152 -3.65 7.73 8.81
C THR A 152 -4.31 6.60 8.04
N PHE A 153 -3.77 6.27 6.87
CA PHE A 153 -4.34 5.29 5.95
C PHE A 153 -3.35 4.17 5.65
N LEU A 154 -3.89 2.95 5.52
CA LEU A 154 -3.13 1.81 5.01
C LEU A 154 -2.91 2.02 3.51
N LEU A 155 -1.68 1.89 3.01
CA LEU A 155 -1.40 2.13 1.59
C LEU A 155 -2.26 1.30 0.64
N LYS A 156 -2.64 0.08 1.05
CA LYS A 156 -3.52 -0.80 0.28
C LYS A 156 -4.87 -0.18 -0.06
N THR A 157 -5.39 0.75 0.74
CA THR A 157 -6.71 1.36 0.51
C THR A 157 -6.76 2.26 -0.73
N PHE A 158 -5.60 2.76 -1.18
CA PHE A 158 -5.50 3.54 -2.41
C PHE A 158 -5.53 2.66 -3.67
N PHE A 159 -5.32 1.34 -3.53
CA PHE A 159 -5.37 0.40 -4.63
C PHE A 159 -6.78 -0.15 -4.79
N SER A 160 -7.24 -0.17 -6.03
CA SER A 160 -8.47 -0.85 -6.40
C SER A 160 -8.24 -2.36 -6.50
N GLU A 161 -9.28 -3.18 -6.29
CA GLU A 161 -9.18 -4.61 -6.63
C GLU A 161 -9.04 -4.72 -8.15
N SER A 162 -8.12 -5.54 -8.67
CA SER A 162 -7.96 -5.72 -10.12
C SER A 162 -8.94 -6.76 -10.67
N LEU A 163 -9.48 -6.49 -11.86
CA LEU A 163 -10.28 -7.38 -12.70
C LEU A 163 -9.68 -7.37 -14.10
N THR A 164 -9.42 -8.53 -14.69
CA THR A 164 -8.76 -8.60 -16.01
C THR A 164 -9.77 -8.41 -17.14
N THR A 165 -9.44 -7.60 -18.14
CA THR A 165 -10.22 -7.45 -19.39
C THR A 165 -9.81 -8.45 -20.47
N ASP A 166 -10.60 -8.54 -21.55
CA ASP A 166 -10.26 -9.24 -22.80
C ASP A 166 -8.89 -8.84 -23.37
N SER A 167 -8.45 -7.58 -23.16
CA SER A 167 -7.13 -7.08 -23.57
C SER A 167 -5.97 -7.56 -22.68
N GLY A 168 -6.26 -8.28 -21.59
CA GLY A 168 -5.27 -8.64 -20.56
C GLY A 168 -4.88 -7.46 -19.67
N GLU A 169 -5.61 -6.34 -19.75
CA GLU A 169 -5.40 -5.17 -18.90
C GLU A 169 -6.13 -5.38 -17.56
N ASP A 170 -5.47 -4.98 -16.48
CA ASP A 170 -6.03 -5.06 -15.15
C ASP A 170 -6.86 -3.78 -14.90
N VAL A 171 -8.14 -3.95 -14.60
CA VAL A 171 -9.10 -2.86 -14.38
C VAL A 171 -9.41 -2.72 -12.91
N SER A 172 -9.53 -1.49 -12.46
CA SER A 172 -9.97 -1.16 -11.10
C SER A 172 -11.42 -1.58 -10.81
N SER A 173 -11.64 -2.22 -9.66
CA SER A 173 -12.98 -2.48 -9.16
C SER A 173 -13.80 -1.22 -8.86
N ARG A 174 -13.15 -0.06 -8.69
CA ARG A 174 -13.82 1.24 -8.55
C ARG A 174 -14.45 1.66 -9.88
N GLU A 175 -13.76 1.46 -11.00
CA GLU A 175 -14.28 1.71 -12.34
C GLU A 175 -15.47 0.80 -12.64
N VAL A 176 -15.36 -0.50 -12.36
CA VAL A 176 -16.46 -1.46 -12.50
C VAL A 176 -17.67 -1.07 -11.65
N LYS A 177 -17.43 -0.64 -10.40
CA LYS A 177 -18.48 -0.14 -9.49
C LYS A 177 -19.15 1.12 -10.03
N SER A 178 -18.39 2.06 -10.62
CA SER A 178 -18.95 3.25 -11.27
C SER A 178 -19.87 2.86 -12.42
N ILE A 179 -19.41 2.00 -13.33
CA ILE A 179 -20.22 1.54 -14.47
C ILE A 179 -21.49 0.83 -14.00
N LEU A 180 -21.41 0.02 -12.94
CA LEU A 180 -22.58 -0.64 -12.35
C LEU A 180 -23.56 0.37 -11.77
N LYS A 181 -23.07 1.41 -11.09
CA LYS A 181 -23.89 2.48 -10.53
C LYS A 181 -24.61 3.23 -11.64
N ASP A 182 -23.88 3.67 -12.66
CA ASP A 182 -24.43 4.39 -13.82
C ASP A 182 -25.50 3.56 -14.54
N ALA A 183 -25.23 2.27 -14.77
CA ALA A 183 -26.18 1.37 -15.40
C ALA A 183 -27.46 1.14 -14.58
N ILE A 184 -27.40 1.21 -13.24
CA ILE A 184 -28.56 1.10 -12.35
C ILE A 184 -29.32 2.43 -12.24
N GLU A 185 -28.62 3.57 -12.35
CA GLU A 185 -29.23 4.89 -12.38
C GLU A 185 -30.00 5.13 -13.70
N GLU A 186 -29.46 4.66 -14.81
CA GLU A 186 -30.09 4.75 -16.16
C GLU A 186 -31.11 3.62 -16.43
N GLU A 187 -31.34 2.71 -15.49
CA GLU A 187 -32.23 1.56 -15.72
C GLU A 187 -33.71 1.96 -15.81
N ASP A 188 -34.46 1.24 -16.65
CA ASP A 188 -35.92 1.30 -16.65
C ASP A 188 -36.47 0.73 -15.33
N LYS A 189 -37.02 1.59 -14.46
CA LYS A 189 -37.57 1.21 -13.15
C LYS A 189 -38.78 0.28 -13.26
N SER A 190 -39.46 0.22 -14.40
CA SER A 190 -40.51 -0.78 -14.64
C SER A 190 -39.94 -2.19 -14.85
N LYS A 191 -38.68 -2.29 -15.28
CA LYS A 191 -37.95 -3.54 -15.53
C LYS A 191 -36.46 -3.46 -15.14
N PRO A 192 -36.15 -3.38 -13.82
CA PRO A 192 -34.78 -3.21 -13.34
C PRO A 192 -33.82 -4.29 -13.84
N LEU A 193 -32.55 -3.92 -13.99
CA LEU A 193 -31.50 -4.81 -14.48
C LEU A 193 -31.11 -5.83 -13.40
N THR A 194 -31.17 -7.11 -13.74
CA THR A 194 -30.68 -8.19 -12.87
C THR A 194 -29.15 -8.20 -12.82
N ASP A 195 -28.56 -8.76 -11.76
CA ASP A 195 -27.11 -8.92 -11.64
C ASP A 195 -26.51 -9.68 -12.84
N GLU A 196 -27.30 -10.55 -13.48
CA GLU A 196 -26.92 -11.24 -14.72
C GLU A 196 -26.85 -10.29 -15.92
N LYS A 197 -27.85 -9.43 -16.11
CA LYS A 197 -27.83 -8.40 -17.16
C LYS A 197 -26.73 -7.36 -16.96
N LEU A 198 -26.53 -6.94 -15.72
CA LEU A 198 -25.42 -6.05 -15.35
C LEU A 198 -24.07 -6.69 -15.66
N GLY A 199 -23.93 -8.00 -15.40
CA GLY A 199 -22.78 -8.78 -15.83
C GLY A 199 -22.60 -8.80 -17.36
N ILE A 200 -23.67 -8.97 -18.14
CA ILE A 200 -23.61 -8.92 -19.61
C ILE A 200 -23.16 -7.54 -20.10
N ILE A 201 -23.64 -6.45 -19.51
CA ILE A 201 -23.22 -5.09 -19.86
C ILE A 201 -21.72 -4.92 -19.62
N LEU A 202 -21.21 -5.36 -18.46
CA LEU A 202 -19.79 -5.29 -18.14
C LEU A 202 -18.94 -6.16 -19.08
N ASN A 203 -19.38 -7.40 -19.36
CA ASN A 203 -18.69 -8.27 -20.33
C ASN A 203 -18.69 -7.66 -21.74
N SER A 204 -19.78 -6.99 -22.15
CA SER A 204 -19.83 -6.33 -23.46
C SER A 204 -18.89 -5.12 -23.59
N LYS A 205 -18.51 -4.53 -22.46
CA LYS A 205 -17.49 -3.48 -22.36
C LYS A 205 -16.08 -4.05 -22.16
N GLY A 206 -15.90 -5.38 -22.23
CA GLY A 206 -14.61 -6.07 -22.09
C GLY A 206 -14.22 -6.45 -20.66
N TYR A 207 -15.08 -6.22 -19.66
CA TYR A 207 -14.81 -6.56 -18.26
C TYR A 207 -15.33 -7.97 -17.93
N HIS A 208 -14.45 -8.96 -17.88
CA HIS A 208 -14.82 -10.33 -17.56
C HIS A 208 -15.15 -10.50 -16.09
N ILE A 209 -16.44 -10.45 -15.80
CA ILE A 209 -16.94 -10.54 -14.43
C ILE A 209 -18.02 -11.60 -14.29
N ALA A 210 -17.87 -12.43 -13.27
CA ALA A 210 -18.89 -13.40 -12.90
C ALA A 210 -20.08 -12.71 -12.21
N ARG A 211 -21.29 -13.25 -12.40
CA ARG A 211 -22.52 -12.77 -11.73
C ARG A 211 -22.35 -12.59 -10.20
N ARG A 212 -21.64 -13.52 -9.54
CA ARG A 212 -21.40 -13.44 -8.08
C ARG A 212 -20.56 -12.22 -7.70
N THR A 213 -19.60 -11.84 -8.53
CA THR A 213 -18.75 -10.66 -8.33
C THR A 213 -19.56 -9.37 -8.53
N VAL A 214 -20.46 -9.35 -9.53
CA VAL A 214 -21.43 -8.25 -9.69
C VAL A 214 -22.32 -8.09 -8.46
N ALA A 215 -22.86 -9.20 -7.93
CA ALA A 215 -23.66 -9.19 -6.72
C ALA A 215 -22.87 -8.67 -5.51
N LYS A 216 -21.63 -9.15 -5.31
CA LYS A 216 -20.70 -8.65 -4.26
C LYS A 216 -20.51 -7.14 -4.37
N TYR A 217 -20.25 -6.62 -5.56
CA TYR A 217 -20.02 -5.18 -5.75
C TYR A 217 -21.28 -4.34 -5.56
N ARG A 218 -22.43 -4.81 -6.05
CA ARG A 218 -23.73 -4.19 -5.80
C ARG A 218 -24.01 -4.06 -4.30
N GLU A 219 -23.78 -5.13 -3.54
CA GLU A 219 -23.96 -5.16 -2.08
C GLU A 219 -23.01 -4.21 -1.36
N GLN A 220 -21.74 -4.16 -1.75
CA GLN A 220 -20.76 -3.22 -1.20
C GLN A 220 -21.14 -1.75 -1.43
N MET A 221 -21.87 -1.45 -2.51
CA MET A 221 -22.40 -0.11 -2.81
C MET A 221 -23.75 0.18 -2.14
N GLY A 222 -24.30 -0.76 -1.38
CA GLY A 222 -25.62 -0.60 -0.73
C GLY A 222 -26.80 -0.63 -1.70
N LEU A 223 -26.61 -1.09 -2.94
CA LEU A 223 -27.67 -1.10 -3.95
C LEU A 223 -28.56 -2.35 -3.80
N SER A 224 -29.88 -2.13 -3.73
CA SER A 224 -30.87 -3.20 -3.60
C SER A 224 -30.90 -4.15 -4.81
N VAL A 225 -31.36 -5.39 -4.63
CA VAL A 225 -31.57 -6.34 -5.75
C VAL A 225 -32.64 -5.82 -6.73
N ALA A 226 -32.57 -6.25 -8.00
CA ALA A 226 -33.47 -5.80 -9.08
C ALA A 226 -34.96 -5.83 -8.69
N ARG A 227 -35.42 -6.87 -7.99
CA ARG A 227 -36.82 -7.00 -7.53
C ARG A 227 -37.28 -5.84 -6.64
N LEU A 228 -36.38 -5.29 -5.83
CA LEU A 228 -36.66 -4.21 -4.88
C LEU A 228 -36.47 -2.81 -5.48
N ARG A 229 -35.88 -2.71 -6.68
CA ARG A 229 -35.71 -1.44 -7.41
C ARG A 229 -36.85 -1.18 -8.41
N LYS A 230 -37.86 -2.05 -8.44
CA LYS A 230 -38.98 -1.95 -9.37
C LYS A 230 -40.00 -0.95 -8.84
N GLU A 231 -40.30 0.06 -9.64
CA GLU A 231 -41.36 1.04 -9.39
C GLU A 231 -42.53 0.76 -10.35
N LEU A 232 -43.76 1.02 -9.90
CA LEU A 232 -45.00 0.77 -10.65
C LEU A 232 -45.40 1.97 -11.50
#